data_AF-A0A7S3D1L2-F1
#
_entry.id   AF-A0A7S3D1L2-F1
#
_cell.length_a   1.000
_cell.length_b   1.000
_cell.length_c   1.000
_cell.angle_alpha   90.00
_cell.angle_beta   90.00
_cell.angle_gamma   90.00
#
_symmetry.space_group_name_H-M   'P 1'
#
loop_
_entity.id
_entity.type
_entity.pdbx_description
1 polymer ?
#
loop_
_entity_poly.entity_id
_entity_poly.type
_entity_poly.pdbx_seq_one_letter_code
_entity_poly.pdbx_strand_id
1 'polypeptide(L)'
;MIIQYKGENEECPTIAFVGSHMDVVVADKNTWKRDPFKMEIDGDIIHGRGTTDCLGHVALLADLFVQLAEKKPKLNCTVAGVIIVDEEAGGSRDEADVGVGRLMKEGELSFLRRGPVIWLDCADKQPNIGSGGTVQWALNVKGKLFHSGFPHKGINAVELAMEISSALQRHFYEKFPPHEKEKEYGFECSSSFKPTQISTGEGSVNQIPSSVRMW
;
A
#
# COMPACT_ATOMS: atom_id res chain seq x y z
N MET A 1 -8.80 -15.03 4.86
CA MET A 1 -8.78 -16.37 5.52
C MET A 1 -8.20 -16.21 6.92
N ILE A 2 -8.85 -16.78 7.94
CA ILE A 2 -8.37 -16.78 9.32
C ILE A 2 -8.14 -18.23 9.75
N ILE A 3 -6.94 -18.54 10.24
CA ILE A 3 -6.57 -19.88 10.73
C ILE A 3 -6.08 -19.73 12.17
N GLN A 4 -6.49 -20.63 13.06
CA GLN A 4 -6.06 -20.63 14.45
C GLN A 4 -5.67 -22.02 14.92
N TYR A 5 -4.50 -22.12 15.55
CA TYR A 5 -4.08 -23.27 16.33
C TYR A 5 -4.22 -22.89 17.81
N LYS A 6 -5.24 -23.47 18.46
CA LYS A 6 -5.61 -23.13 19.84
C LYS A 6 -4.54 -23.62 20.82
N GLY A 7 -4.24 -22.78 21.82
CA GLY A 7 -3.44 -23.18 22.97
C GLY A 7 -4.21 -24.11 23.92
N GLU A 8 -3.56 -24.53 25.00
CA GLU A 8 -4.16 -25.44 26.00
C GLU A 8 -5.33 -24.83 26.78
N ASN A 9 -5.46 -23.50 26.81
CA ASN A 9 -6.56 -22.78 27.46
C ASN A 9 -7.15 -21.72 26.50
N GLU A 10 -8.47 -21.52 26.55
CA GLU A 10 -9.18 -20.47 25.80
C GLU A 10 -8.72 -19.05 26.16
N GLU A 11 -8.22 -18.85 27.38
CA GLU A 11 -7.69 -17.57 27.87
C GLU A 11 -6.24 -17.31 27.46
N CYS A 12 -5.57 -18.26 26.82
CA CYS A 12 -4.20 -18.10 26.37
C CYS A 12 -4.03 -16.86 25.45
N PRO A 13 -2.92 -16.11 25.59
CA PRO A 13 -2.66 -14.99 24.70
C PRO A 13 -2.58 -15.46 23.25
N THR A 14 -2.97 -14.57 22.33
CA THR A 14 -2.88 -14.86 20.90
C THR A 14 -1.64 -14.21 20.31
N ILE A 15 -0.77 -15.02 19.69
CA ILE A 15 0.28 -14.52 18.80
C ILE A 15 -0.28 -14.61 17.38
N ALA A 16 -0.48 -13.46 16.75
CA ALA A 16 -1.10 -13.41 15.44
C ALA A 16 -0.13 -12.90 14.37
N PHE A 17 -0.01 -13.66 13.30
CA PHE A 17 0.61 -13.22 12.06
C PHE A 17 -0.48 -12.70 11.13
N VAL A 18 -0.41 -11.43 10.75
CA VAL A 18 -1.42 -10.72 9.97
C VAL A 18 -0.74 -10.03 8.79
N GLY A 19 -1.47 -9.72 7.72
CA GLY A 19 -0.97 -8.84 6.66
C GLY A 19 -0.48 -9.57 5.41
N SER A 20 -0.04 -10.83 5.53
CA SER A 20 0.29 -11.63 4.33
C SER A 20 -0.91 -11.69 3.39
N HIS A 21 -0.72 -11.31 2.14
CA HIS A 21 -1.80 -11.07 1.21
C HIS A 21 -1.65 -11.92 -0.06
N MET A 22 -2.78 -12.18 -0.71
CA MET A 22 -2.86 -13.04 -1.91
C MET A 22 -2.93 -12.24 -3.22
N ASP A 23 -3.19 -10.94 -3.15
CA ASP A 23 -3.12 -10.07 -4.31
C ASP A 23 -1.66 -9.75 -4.68
N VAL A 24 -1.47 -9.28 -5.91
CA VAL A 24 -0.17 -8.87 -6.43
C VAL A 24 -0.37 -7.69 -7.37
N VAL A 25 0.58 -6.75 -7.39
CA VAL A 25 0.58 -5.67 -8.39
C VAL A 25 0.70 -6.20 -9.83
N VAL A 26 0.19 -5.40 -10.77
CA VAL A 26 0.35 -5.64 -12.20
C VAL A 26 1.83 -5.78 -12.60
N ALA A 27 2.11 -6.67 -13.54
CA ALA A 27 3.45 -6.90 -14.08
C ALA A 27 3.47 -6.72 -15.60
N ASP A 28 4.34 -5.83 -16.09
CA ASP A 28 4.59 -5.70 -17.53
C ASP A 28 5.64 -6.72 -17.98
N LYS A 29 5.21 -7.72 -18.74
CA LYS A 29 6.08 -8.78 -19.26
C LYS A 29 7.28 -8.27 -20.05
N ASN A 30 7.19 -7.10 -20.69
CA ASN A 30 8.29 -6.55 -21.48
C ASN A 30 9.44 -6.03 -20.61
N THR A 31 9.17 -5.71 -19.34
CA THR A 31 10.18 -5.22 -18.39
C THR A 31 10.86 -6.35 -17.62
N TRP A 32 10.35 -7.58 -17.72
CA TRP A 32 10.87 -8.72 -16.98
C TRP A 32 11.84 -9.56 -17.82
N LYS A 33 12.93 -10.03 -17.20
CA LYS A 33 13.88 -10.97 -17.83
C LYS A 33 13.31 -12.39 -17.95
N ARG A 34 12.25 -12.70 -17.19
CA ARG A 34 11.60 -14.00 -17.03
C ARG A 34 10.09 -13.80 -17.03
N ASP A 35 9.30 -14.84 -17.24
CA ASP A 35 7.84 -14.69 -17.13
C ASP A 35 7.45 -14.42 -15.67
N PRO A 36 6.83 -13.26 -15.33
CA PRO A 36 6.50 -12.92 -13.94
C PRO A 36 5.54 -13.91 -13.29
N PHE A 37 4.74 -14.64 -14.07
CA PHE A 37 3.72 -15.55 -13.53
C PHE A 37 4.11 -17.03 -13.70
N LYS A 38 5.37 -17.30 -14.00
CA LYS A 38 5.95 -18.64 -13.90
C LYS A 38 7.06 -18.62 -12.87
N MET A 39 6.97 -19.52 -11.90
CA MET A 39 8.00 -19.67 -10.89
C MET A 39 9.26 -20.25 -11.55
N GLU A 40 10.37 -19.55 -11.42
CA GLU A 40 11.69 -20.00 -11.86
C GLU A 40 12.63 -20.00 -10.65
N ILE A 41 13.35 -21.10 -10.46
CA ILE A 41 14.29 -21.27 -9.34
C ILE A 41 15.70 -21.20 -9.91
N ASP A 42 16.49 -20.29 -9.38
CA ASP A 42 17.88 -20.04 -9.76
C ASP A 42 18.76 -20.13 -8.50
N GLY A 43 19.27 -21.34 -8.24
CA GLY A 43 19.95 -21.66 -6.98
C GLY A 43 19.02 -21.47 -5.79
N ASP A 44 19.39 -20.56 -4.90
CA ASP A 44 18.63 -20.22 -3.68
C ASP A 44 17.63 -19.08 -3.90
N ILE A 45 17.47 -18.59 -5.14
CA ILE A 45 16.59 -17.48 -5.47
C ILE A 45 15.36 -17.99 -6.22
N ILE A 46 14.18 -17.64 -5.71
CA ILE A 46 12.89 -17.93 -6.35
C ILE A 46 12.39 -16.66 -7.04
N HIS A 47 12.25 -16.73 -8.36
CA HIS A 47 11.76 -15.65 -9.19
C HIS A 47 10.28 -15.84 -9.53
N GLY A 48 9.51 -14.77 -9.37
CA GLY A 48 8.10 -14.68 -9.74
C GLY A 48 7.46 -13.46 -9.09
N ARG A 49 6.42 -12.91 -9.70
CA ARG A 49 5.58 -11.91 -9.05
C ARG A 49 4.91 -12.57 -7.85
N GLY A 50 4.96 -11.91 -6.69
CA GLY A 50 4.43 -12.47 -5.45
C GLY A 50 5.47 -13.15 -4.56
N THR A 51 6.65 -13.54 -5.08
CA THR A 51 7.58 -14.35 -4.27
C THR A 51 8.08 -13.62 -3.03
N THR A 52 8.35 -12.33 -3.14
CA THR A 52 8.67 -11.45 -1.99
C THR A 52 7.42 -10.80 -1.40
N ASP A 53 6.52 -10.32 -2.26
CA ASP A 53 5.35 -9.50 -1.88
C ASP A 53 4.07 -10.03 -2.55
N CYS A 54 3.26 -10.86 -1.89
CA CYS A 54 3.50 -11.43 -0.55
C CYS A 54 3.21 -12.94 -0.46
N LEU A 55 3.12 -13.63 -1.60
CA LEU A 55 2.84 -15.07 -1.69
C LEU A 55 3.89 -15.95 -1.00
N GLY A 56 5.15 -15.52 -0.93
CA GLY A 56 6.18 -16.23 -0.15
C GLY A 56 5.84 -16.31 1.33
N HIS A 57 5.34 -15.22 1.91
CA HIS A 57 4.90 -15.17 3.31
C HIS A 57 3.60 -15.95 3.52
N VAL A 58 2.68 -15.95 2.54
CA VAL A 58 1.50 -16.82 2.54
C VAL A 58 1.91 -18.30 2.59
N ALA A 59 2.90 -18.70 1.78
CA ALA A 59 3.42 -20.07 1.79
C ALA A 59 4.09 -20.42 3.13
N LEU A 60 4.86 -19.50 3.71
CA LEU A 60 5.49 -19.67 5.03
C LEU A 60 4.44 -19.86 6.14
N LEU A 61 3.37 -19.06 6.15
CA LEU A 61 2.29 -19.21 7.12
C LEU A 61 1.54 -20.53 6.92
N ALA A 62 1.27 -20.92 5.68
CA ALA A 62 0.64 -22.20 5.37
C ALA A 62 1.48 -23.37 5.92
N ASP A 63 2.79 -23.36 5.67
CA ASP A 63 3.70 -24.39 6.17
C ASP A 63 3.75 -24.44 7.71
N LEU A 64 3.78 -23.28 8.38
CA LEU A 64 3.69 -23.20 9.85
C LEU A 64 2.44 -23.92 10.37
N PHE A 65 1.26 -23.66 9.78
CA PHE A 65 0.02 -24.29 10.23
C PHE A 65 -0.06 -25.78 9.91
N VAL A 66 0.52 -26.23 8.79
CA VAL A 66 0.69 -27.65 8.49
C VAL A 66 1.54 -28.32 9.57
N GLN A 67 2.71 -27.76 9.89
CA GLN A 67 3.59 -28.32 10.93
C GLN A 67 2.93 -28.34 12.31
N LEU A 68 2.16 -27.32 12.67
CA LEU A 68 1.39 -27.28 13.91
C LEU A 68 0.32 -28.39 13.94
N ALA A 69 -0.39 -28.61 12.84
CA ALA A 69 -1.41 -29.65 12.72
C ALA A 69 -0.83 -31.07 12.76
N GLU A 70 0.37 -31.28 12.21
CA GLU A 70 1.06 -32.57 12.19
C GLU A 70 1.71 -32.90 13.54
N LYS A 71 2.47 -31.96 14.11
CA LYS A 71 3.25 -32.18 15.34
C LYS A 71 2.40 -32.04 16.61
N LYS A 72 1.30 -31.30 16.54
CA LYS A 72 0.34 -31.05 17.63
C LYS A 72 1.01 -30.68 18.97
N PRO A 73 1.93 -29.70 18.99
CA PRO A 73 2.55 -29.28 20.23
C PRO A 73 1.52 -28.68 21.19
N LYS A 74 1.72 -28.90 22.48
CA LYS A 74 0.96 -28.21 23.53
C LYS A 74 1.53 -26.80 23.70
N LEU A 75 0.70 -25.78 23.46
CA LEU A 75 1.11 -24.39 23.49
C LEU A 75 0.36 -23.62 24.58
N ASN A 76 1.08 -22.75 25.28
CA ASN A 76 0.49 -21.79 26.23
C ASN A 76 -0.01 -20.51 25.54
N CYS A 77 -0.07 -20.51 24.21
CA CYS A 77 -0.58 -19.41 23.37
C CYS A 77 -1.43 -19.99 22.24
N THR A 78 -2.38 -19.19 21.75
CA THR A 78 -3.02 -19.46 20.45
C THR A 78 -2.15 -18.84 19.36
N VAL A 79 -1.85 -19.61 18.31
CA VAL A 79 -1.19 -19.09 17.11
C VAL A 79 -2.26 -18.81 16.06
N ALA A 80 -2.31 -17.59 15.54
CA ALA A 80 -3.29 -17.20 14.53
C ALA A 80 -2.61 -16.67 13.26
N GLY A 81 -3.19 -17.00 12.10
CA GLY A 81 -2.79 -16.50 10.80
C GLY A 81 -3.97 -15.80 10.15
N VAL A 82 -3.79 -14.57 9.68
CA VAL A 82 -4.78 -13.80 8.94
C VAL A 82 -4.21 -13.46 7.59
N ILE A 83 -4.62 -14.24 6.58
CA ILE A 83 -4.22 -14.04 5.18
C ILE A 83 -5.31 -13.24 4.47
N ILE A 84 -4.93 -12.16 3.82
CA ILE A 84 -5.85 -11.14 3.30
C ILE A 84 -5.79 -11.03 1.78
N VAL A 85 -6.64 -10.15 1.25
CA VAL A 85 -6.67 -9.69 -0.13
C VAL A 85 -6.84 -8.18 -0.10
N ASP A 86 -6.56 -7.53 -1.23
CA ASP A 86 -6.76 -6.09 -1.47
C ASP A 86 -5.82 -5.19 -0.66
N GLU A 87 -4.65 -5.72 -0.27
CA GLU A 87 -3.61 -4.96 0.44
C GLU A 87 -2.99 -3.92 -0.49
N GLU A 88 -2.64 -4.33 -1.72
CA GLU A 88 -1.93 -3.51 -2.72
C GLU A 88 -2.81 -2.39 -3.30
N ALA A 89 -4.14 -2.56 -3.22
CA ALA A 89 -5.10 -1.54 -3.60
C ALA A 89 -5.34 -0.51 -2.46
N GLY A 90 -4.69 -0.69 -1.30
CA GLY A 90 -4.76 0.20 -0.15
C GLY A 90 -6.13 0.25 0.52
N GLY A 91 -6.98 -0.77 0.33
CA GLY A 91 -8.39 -0.73 0.74
C GLY A 91 -9.18 0.47 0.22
N SER A 92 -8.64 1.18 -0.78
CA SER A 92 -9.09 2.51 -1.22
C SER A 92 -10.11 2.45 -2.35
N ARG A 93 -10.40 1.24 -2.84
CA ARG A 93 -11.62 1.02 -3.61
C ARG A 93 -12.75 0.92 -2.60
N ASP A 94 -13.35 2.06 -2.28
CA ASP A 94 -14.57 2.19 -1.46
C ASP A 94 -15.69 1.19 -1.86
N GLU A 95 -15.61 0.61 -3.06
CA GLU A 95 -16.57 -0.35 -3.60
C GLU A 95 -16.35 -1.81 -3.15
N ALA A 96 -15.12 -2.21 -2.81
CA ALA A 96 -14.83 -3.58 -2.40
C ALA A 96 -14.76 -3.66 -0.87
N ASP A 97 -15.90 -3.88 -0.21
CA ASP A 97 -15.95 -4.20 1.23
C ASP A 97 -15.27 -5.59 1.46
N VAL A 98 -13.94 -5.60 1.44
CA VAL A 98 -13.04 -6.78 1.54
C VAL A 98 -11.77 -6.42 2.33
N GLY A 99 -10.86 -7.38 2.50
CA GLY A 99 -9.57 -7.16 3.16
C GLY A 99 -9.66 -6.94 4.68
N VAL A 100 -8.60 -6.36 5.27
CA VAL A 100 -8.51 -6.12 6.74
C VAL A 100 -9.60 -5.18 7.23
N GLY A 101 -9.95 -4.16 6.43
CA GLY A 101 -10.98 -3.17 6.79
C GLY A 101 -12.33 -3.83 7.08
N ARG A 102 -12.76 -4.76 6.22
CA ARG A 102 -13.98 -5.53 6.43
C ARG A 102 -13.89 -6.44 7.66
N LEU A 103 -12.80 -7.19 7.82
CA LEU A 103 -12.61 -8.08 8.98
C LEU A 103 -12.64 -7.31 10.31
N MET A 104 -12.14 -6.07 10.32
CA MET A 104 -12.24 -5.18 11.47
C MET A 104 -13.69 -4.74 11.71
N LYS A 105 -14.41 -4.31 10.66
CA LYS A 105 -15.82 -3.87 10.71
C LYS A 105 -16.77 -4.97 11.20
N GLU A 106 -16.56 -6.20 10.75
CA GLU A 106 -17.35 -7.38 11.13
C GLU A 106 -16.97 -7.93 12.52
N GLY A 107 -15.90 -7.43 13.14
CA GLY A 107 -15.43 -7.88 14.46
C GLY A 107 -14.69 -9.22 14.45
N GLU A 108 -14.41 -9.77 13.27
CA GLU A 108 -13.70 -11.03 13.05
C GLU A 108 -12.28 -11.01 13.59
N LEU A 109 -11.67 -9.82 13.73
CA LEU A 109 -10.32 -9.64 14.30
C LEU A 109 -10.31 -9.34 15.80
N SER A 110 -11.45 -9.43 16.49
CA SER A 110 -11.54 -9.16 17.94
C SER A 110 -10.60 -10.01 18.80
N PHE A 111 -10.31 -11.24 18.36
CA PHE A 111 -9.41 -12.17 19.04
C PHE A 111 -7.95 -11.67 19.10
N LEU A 112 -7.54 -10.77 18.20
CA LEU A 112 -6.20 -10.18 18.15
C LEU A 112 -5.88 -9.32 19.38
N ARG A 113 -6.91 -8.81 20.08
CA ARG A 113 -6.73 -7.95 21.27
C ARG A 113 -6.02 -8.66 22.43
N ARG A 114 -5.87 -9.98 22.37
CA ARG A 114 -5.35 -10.84 23.44
C ARG A 114 -3.86 -11.12 23.34
N GLY A 115 -3.12 -10.39 22.50
CA GLY A 115 -1.67 -10.54 22.42
C GLY A 115 -1.05 -9.76 21.25
N PRO A 116 0.21 -10.04 20.91
CA PRO A 116 0.91 -9.30 19.88
C PRO A 116 0.38 -9.64 18.48
N VAL A 117 0.35 -8.61 17.63
CA VAL A 117 0.16 -8.72 16.19
C VAL A 117 1.50 -8.50 15.51
N ILE A 118 1.89 -9.45 14.67
CA ILE A 118 3.08 -9.40 13.83
C ILE A 118 2.57 -9.23 12.39
N TRP A 119 2.80 -8.05 11.81
CA TRP A 119 2.51 -7.83 10.40
C TRP A 119 3.58 -8.52 9.57
N LEU A 120 3.22 -9.61 8.91
CA LEU A 120 4.13 -10.45 8.13
C LEU A 120 4.02 -10.08 6.65
N ASP A 121 4.94 -9.22 6.24
CA ASP A 121 5.01 -8.68 4.89
C ASP A 121 6.47 -8.41 4.50
N CYS A 122 6.69 -8.08 3.23
CA CYS A 122 7.99 -7.59 2.81
C CYS A 122 8.25 -6.20 3.40
N ALA A 123 9.44 -6.01 3.97
CA ALA A 123 9.87 -4.70 4.43
C ALA A 123 11.38 -4.60 4.24
N ASP A 124 11.82 -3.52 3.59
CA ASP A 124 13.25 -3.25 3.34
C ASP A 124 14.02 -2.92 4.63
N LYS A 125 13.31 -2.70 5.74
CA LYS A 125 13.83 -2.50 7.09
C LYS A 125 12.99 -3.27 8.10
N GLN A 126 13.64 -4.02 8.98
CA GLN A 126 12.96 -4.86 9.97
C GLN A 126 13.65 -4.81 11.34
N PRO A 127 12.87 -4.93 12.44
CA PRO A 127 11.40 -4.88 12.53
C PRO A 127 10.85 -3.44 12.58
N ASN A 128 9.72 -3.18 11.90
CA ASN A 128 9.03 -1.88 11.93
C ASN A 128 7.85 -1.92 12.92
N ILE A 129 7.69 -0.84 13.70
CA ILE A 129 6.60 -0.68 14.69
C ILE A 129 5.53 0.33 14.25
N GLY A 130 5.67 0.86 13.03
CA GLY A 130 4.74 1.82 12.43
C GLY A 130 5.04 2.03 10.95
N SER A 131 4.04 2.55 10.22
CA SER A 131 4.16 2.95 8.82
C SER A 131 3.60 4.36 8.64
N GLY A 132 4.01 5.03 7.57
CA GLY A 132 3.47 6.33 7.19
C GLY A 132 2.02 6.20 6.73
N GLY A 133 1.16 7.11 7.17
CA GLY A 133 -0.18 7.24 6.60
C GLY A 133 -0.13 7.81 5.18
N THR A 134 -1.15 7.50 4.37
CA THR A 134 -1.30 8.05 3.02
C THR A 134 -2.65 8.73 2.86
N VAL A 135 -2.68 9.88 2.19
CA VAL A 135 -3.91 10.56 1.76
C VAL A 135 -3.78 10.87 0.28
N GLN A 136 -4.67 10.30 -0.52
CA GLN A 136 -4.78 10.62 -1.95
C GLN A 136 -5.51 11.96 -2.13
N TRP A 137 -5.08 12.76 -3.10
CA TRP A 137 -5.69 14.05 -3.43
C TRP A 137 -5.84 14.21 -4.94
N ALA A 138 -6.68 15.16 -5.35
CA ALA A 138 -6.79 15.55 -6.75
C ALA A 138 -7.03 17.06 -6.86
N LEU A 139 -6.25 17.72 -7.70
CA LEU A 139 -6.41 19.12 -8.07
C LEU A 139 -7.02 19.21 -9.47
N ASN A 140 -8.20 19.83 -9.56
CA ASN A 140 -8.88 20.09 -10.83
C ASN A 140 -8.83 21.59 -11.13
N VAL A 141 -8.13 21.97 -12.19
CA VAL A 141 -7.95 23.36 -12.60
C VAL A 141 -8.71 23.63 -13.89
N LYS A 142 -9.46 24.74 -13.90
CA LYS A 142 -10.20 25.23 -15.06
C LYS A 142 -9.56 26.53 -15.55
N GLY A 143 -9.20 26.53 -16.83
CA GLY A 143 -8.77 27.69 -17.60
C GLY A 143 -9.79 28.04 -18.69
N LYS A 144 -9.31 28.62 -19.78
CA LYS A 144 -10.12 29.05 -20.91
C LYS A 144 -9.38 28.75 -22.21
N LEU A 145 -9.99 27.89 -23.03
CA LEU A 145 -9.43 27.46 -24.30
C LEU A 145 -9.37 28.63 -25.28
N PHE A 146 -8.22 28.81 -25.92
CA PHE A 146 -8.06 29.74 -27.04
C PHE A 146 -6.87 29.37 -27.90
N HIS A 147 -6.76 29.94 -29.10
CA HIS A 147 -5.57 29.79 -29.93
C HIS A 147 -4.35 30.41 -29.24
N SER A 148 -3.24 29.67 -29.17
CA SER A 148 -1.97 30.06 -28.52
C SER A 148 -1.40 31.40 -29.02
N GLY A 149 -1.64 31.75 -30.29
CA GLY A 149 -1.27 33.05 -30.87
C GLY A 149 -2.02 34.27 -30.30
N PHE A 150 -3.07 34.08 -29.49
CA PHE A 150 -3.79 35.16 -28.81
C PHE A 150 -3.92 34.87 -27.30
N PRO A 151 -2.81 34.86 -26.55
CA PRO A 151 -2.80 34.38 -25.17
C PRO A 151 -3.69 35.20 -24.23
N HIS A 152 -3.81 36.51 -24.47
CA HIS A 152 -4.70 37.41 -23.72
C HIS A 152 -6.21 37.05 -23.80
N LYS A 153 -6.61 36.15 -24.70
CA LYS A 153 -8.01 35.68 -24.82
C LYS A 153 -8.27 34.35 -24.11
N GLY A 154 -7.22 33.63 -23.72
CA GLY A 154 -7.27 32.37 -23.02
C GLY A 154 -6.80 32.47 -21.56
N ILE A 155 -6.92 31.37 -20.84
CA ILE A 155 -6.35 31.18 -19.50
C ILE A 155 -5.73 29.79 -19.50
N ASN A 156 -4.42 29.70 -19.31
CA ASN A 156 -3.71 28.43 -19.38
C ASN A 156 -3.88 27.63 -18.09
N ALA A 157 -4.67 26.56 -18.14
CA ALA A 157 -4.91 25.71 -16.97
C ALA A 157 -3.64 25.00 -16.47
N VAL A 158 -2.64 24.77 -17.33
CA VAL A 158 -1.37 24.14 -16.95
C VAL A 158 -0.55 25.09 -16.09
N GLU A 159 -0.42 26.35 -16.49
CA GLU A 159 0.31 27.37 -15.70
C GLU A 159 -0.30 27.53 -14.30
N LEU A 160 -1.63 27.65 -14.24
CA LEU A 160 -2.37 27.72 -12.97
C LEU A 160 -2.15 26.48 -12.09
N ALA A 161 -2.20 25.28 -12.67
CA ALA A 161 -1.97 24.04 -11.93
C ALA A 161 -0.56 23.96 -11.36
N MET A 162 0.45 24.41 -12.10
CA MET A 162 1.84 24.46 -11.62
C MET A 162 2.01 25.44 -10.46
N GLU A 163 1.40 26.62 -10.56
CA GLU A 163 1.46 27.64 -9.50
C GLU A 163 0.78 27.15 -8.21
N ILE A 164 -0.43 26.59 -8.33
CA ILE A 164 -1.18 26.03 -7.20
C ILE A 164 -0.41 24.87 -6.55
N SER A 165 0.10 23.93 -7.35
CA SER A 165 0.86 22.78 -6.84
C SER A 165 2.10 23.22 -6.07
N SER A 166 2.86 24.19 -6.62
CA SER A 166 4.03 24.77 -5.95
C SER A 166 3.65 25.43 -4.61
N ALA A 167 2.54 26.18 -4.58
CA ALA A 167 2.08 26.85 -3.37
C ALA A 167 1.63 25.85 -2.29
N LEU A 168 0.89 24.80 -2.68
CA LEU A 168 0.46 23.73 -1.77
C LEU A 168 1.66 22.96 -1.20
N GLN A 169 2.64 22.62 -2.04
CA GLN A 169 3.87 21.97 -1.59
C GLN A 169 4.63 22.81 -0.58
N ARG A 170 4.85 24.10 -0.86
CA ARG A 170 5.50 25.03 0.08
C ARG A 170 4.77 25.07 1.42
N HIS A 171 3.45 25.28 1.39
CA HIS A 171 2.64 25.33 2.60
C HIS A 171 2.70 24.01 3.39
N PHE A 172 2.66 22.86 2.71
CA PHE A 172 2.76 21.56 3.35
C PHE A 172 4.09 21.40 4.09
N TYR A 173 5.22 21.68 3.44
CA TYR A 173 6.54 21.50 4.05
C TYR A 173 6.84 22.51 5.16
N GLU A 174 6.26 23.72 5.09
CA GLU A 174 6.33 24.70 6.19
C GLU A 174 5.53 24.21 7.41
N LYS A 175 4.36 23.62 7.20
CA LYS A 175 3.45 23.18 8.26
C LYS A 175 3.83 21.82 8.86
N PHE A 176 4.40 20.93 8.05
CA PHE A 176 4.78 19.57 8.41
C PHE A 176 6.27 19.35 8.15
N PRO A 177 7.16 20.07 8.86
CA PRO A 177 8.60 19.85 8.75
C PRO A 177 8.99 18.50 9.38
N PRO A 178 10.20 17.99 9.09
CA PRO A 178 10.73 16.79 9.73
C PRO A 178 10.64 16.86 11.25
N HIS A 179 10.08 15.83 11.87
CA HIS A 179 9.98 15.74 13.33
C HIS A 179 11.20 15.03 13.92
N GLU A 180 11.75 15.49 15.04
CA GLU A 180 12.98 14.91 15.63
C GLU A 180 12.87 13.40 15.91
N LYS A 181 11.69 12.97 16.36
CA LYS A 181 11.36 11.55 16.59
C LYS A 181 11.41 10.66 15.34
N GLU A 182 11.40 11.23 14.13
CA GLU A 182 11.59 10.43 12.90
C GLU A 182 12.92 9.66 12.95
N LYS A 183 13.98 10.28 13.51
CA LYS A 183 15.27 9.62 13.73
C LYS A 183 15.20 8.53 14.80
N GLU A 184 14.50 8.80 15.90
CA GLU A 184 14.30 7.84 16.99
C GLU A 184 13.60 6.57 16.49
N TYR A 185 12.58 6.73 15.65
CA TYR A 185 11.82 5.64 15.08
C TYR A 185 12.39 5.09 13.77
N GLY A 186 13.51 5.61 13.28
CA GLY A 186 14.19 5.10 12.09
C GLY A 186 13.47 5.36 10.75
N PHE A 187 12.61 6.37 10.67
CA PHE A 187 11.99 6.78 9.41
C PHE A 187 13.06 7.25 8.41
N GLU A 188 12.99 6.73 7.19
CA GLU A 188 13.91 7.12 6.12
C GLU A 188 13.60 8.50 5.55
N CYS A 189 12.33 8.87 5.57
CA CYS A 189 11.83 10.11 5.03
C CYS A 189 10.72 10.68 5.91
N SER A 190 10.66 12.01 5.94
CA SER A 190 9.57 12.75 6.55
C SER A 190 8.33 12.71 5.66
N SER A 191 7.21 13.20 6.20
CA SER A 191 5.97 13.38 5.44
C SER A 191 6.21 14.15 4.14
N SER A 192 5.57 13.72 3.05
CA SER A 192 5.76 14.33 1.73
C SER A 192 4.44 14.62 1.01
N PHE A 193 4.44 15.65 0.17
CA PHE A 193 3.30 16.03 -0.68
C PHE A 193 3.77 16.10 -2.13
N LYS A 194 3.38 15.10 -2.93
CA LYS A 194 3.87 14.93 -4.30
C LYS A 194 2.72 14.64 -5.25
N PRO A 195 2.60 15.37 -6.37
CA PRO A 195 1.79 14.90 -7.46
C PRO A 195 2.46 13.69 -8.11
N THR A 196 1.67 12.68 -8.44
CA THR A 196 2.06 11.43 -9.07
C THR A 196 1.57 11.35 -10.52
N GLN A 197 0.50 12.07 -10.88
CA GLN A 197 -0.05 12.07 -12.24
C GLN A 197 -0.55 13.46 -12.66
N ILE A 198 -0.49 13.73 -13.96
CA ILE A 198 -1.09 14.93 -14.56
C ILE A 198 -1.72 14.58 -15.90
N SER A 199 -2.92 15.08 -16.15
CA SER A 199 -3.59 15.02 -17.44
C SER A 199 -4.16 16.38 -17.82
N THR A 200 -4.17 16.67 -19.12
CA THR A 200 -4.75 17.89 -19.69
C THR A 200 -6.02 17.53 -20.45
N GLY A 201 -6.91 18.52 -20.63
CA GLY A 201 -8.02 18.37 -21.58
C GLY A 201 -7.54 18.12 -23.01
N GLU A 202 -8.42 17.58 -23.85
CA GLU A 202 -8.17 17.38 -25.27
C GLU A 202 -7.90 18.71 -25.98
N GLY A 203 -6.93 18.72 -26.90
CA GLY A 203 -6.58 19.89 -27.70
C GLY A 203 -5.37 19.63 -28.59
N SER A 204 -5.12 20.55 -29.50
CA SER A 204 -3.94 20.54 -30.37
C SER A 204 -2.81 21.41 -29.79
N VAL A 205 -1.58 21.20 -30.26
CA VAL A 205 -0.37 21.91 -29.79
C VAL A 205 -0.48 23.44 -29.92
N ASN A 206 -1.34 23.94 -30.81
CA ASN A 206 -1.60 25.37 -30.99
C ASN A 206 -2.76 25.92 -30.13
N GLN A 207 -3.31 25.15 -29.18
CA GLN A 207 -4.37 25.57 -28.27
C GLN A 207 -3.88 25.71 -26.83
N ILE A 208 -4.39 26.73 -26.15
CA ILE A 208 -4.23 26.91 -24.70
C ILE A 208 -5.18 25.93 -24.00
N PRO A 209 -4.68 25.06 -23.10
CA PRO A 209 -5.51 24.06 -22.45
C PRO A 209 -6.49 24.70 -21.46
N SER A 210 -7.76 24.31 -21.54
CA SER A 210 -8.83 24.78 -20.65
C SER A 210 -8.97 23.96 -19.37
N SER A 211 -8.33 22.81 -19.24
CA SER A 211 -8.43 21.99 -18.05
C SER A 211 -7.16 21.19 -17.79
N VAL A 212 -6.89 21.01 -16.50
CA VAL A 212 -5.85 20.11 -15.98
C VAL A 212 -6.40 19.37 -14.78
N ARG A 213 -6.10 18.08 -14.69
CA ARG A 213 -6.28 17.27 -13.49
C ARG A 213 -4.92 16.74 -13.04
N MET A 214 -4.61 16.93 -11.77
CA MET A 214 -3.38 16.47 -11.12
C MET A 214 -3.76 15.63 -9.90
N TRP A 215 -3.01 14.56 -9.65
CA TRP A 215 -3.14 13.67 -8.49
C TRP A 215 -1.78 13.58 -7.81
#